data_AF-A0A7L4NZT1-F1
#
_entry.id   AF-A0A7L4NZT1-F1
#
_cell.length_a   1.000
_cell.length_b   1.000
_cell.length_c   1.000
_cell.angle_alpha   90.00
_cell.angle_beta   90.00
_cell.angle_gamma   90.00
#
_symmetry.space_group_name_H-M   'P 1'
#
loop_
_entity.id
_entity.type
_entity.pdbx_description
1 polymer ?
#
loop_
_entity_poly.entity_id
_entity_poly.type
_entity_poly.pdbx_seq_one_letter_code
_entity_poly.pdbx_strand_id
1 'polypeptide(L)'
;MGLESYDLDFYKKEYNKNSAEEFIRYVEEVESIIKENNWSLETKYNKNYVSFKAGFFNAFGIKWIGTKTFAFFFKLDEEEVENLEVQIDMTKYDSQWKEAIYYIDSSKTASKDLLPLFELAYKKLTG
;
A
#
# COMPACT_ATOMS: atom_id res chain seq x y z
N MET A 1 5.40 26.19 12.87
CA MET A 1 5.89 25.43 11.70
C MET A 1 4.67 24.71 11.13
N GLY A 2 4.34 24.93 9.85
CA GLY A 2 3.21 24.25 9.22
C GLY A 2 3.49 22.74 9.12
N LEU A 3 2.45 21.93 9.26
CA LEU A 3 2.56 20.50 9.00
C LEU A 3 3.00 20.31 7.53
N GLU A 4 4.04 19.52 7.32
CA GLU A 4 4.47 19.18 5.96
C GLU A 4 3.35 18.41 5.27
N SER A 5 2.81 18.95 4.17
CA SER A 5 1.83 18.25 3.33
C SER A 5 2.59 17.36 2.35
N TYR A 6 2.25 16.07 2.34
CA TYR A 6 2.77 15.12 1.36
C TYR A 6 1.65 14.83 0.35
N ASP A 7 1.66 15.57 -0.75
CA ASP A 7 0.67 15.50 -1.84
C ASP A 7 1.36 15.18 -3.18
N LEU A 8 0.59 15.19 -4.28
CA LEU A 8 1.12 14.93 -5.61
C LEU A 8 2.27 15.88 -5.99
N ASP A 9 2.20 17.16 -5.62
CA ASP A 9 3.24 18.14 -5.94
C ASP A 9 4.53 17.84 -5.17
N PHE A 10 4.41 17.46 -3.90
CA PHE A 10 5.53 16.93 -3.13
C PHE A 10 6.17 15.72 -3.83
N TYR A 11 5.37 14.71 -4.20
CA TYR A 11 5.91 13.50 -4.82
C TYR A 11 6.50 13.77 -6.21
N LYS A 12 5.92 14.68 -7.01
CA LYS A 12 6.48 15.09 -8.31
C LYS A 12 7.83 15.80 -8.19
N LYS A 13 8.10 16.43 -7.05
CA LYS A 13 9.38 17.08 -6.76
C LYS A 13 10.46 16.07 -6.34
N GLU A 14 10.11 15.11 -5.50
CA GLU A 14 11.06 14.16 -4.93
C GLU A 14 11.29 12.91 -5.81
N TYR A 15 10.28 12.51 -6.60
CA TYR A 15 10.28 11.30 -7.41
C TYR A 15 10.10 11.61 -8.91
N ASN A 16 10.17 10.58 -9.75
CA ASN A 16 9.84 10.74 -11.16
C ASN A 16 8.38 11.17 -11.32
N LYS A 17 8.13 12.21 -12.11
CA LYS A 17 6.79 12.82 -12.27
C LYS A 17 5.72 11.82 -12.70
N ASN A 18 6.00 10.98 -13.69
CA ASN A 18 5.04 9.99 -14.18
C ASN A 18 4.81 8.92 -13.12
N SER A 19 5.87 8.44 -12.46
CA SER A 19 5.73 7.49 -11.35
C SER A 19 4.93 8.08 -10.18
N ALA A 20 5.04 9.39 -9.92
CA ALA A 20 4.29 10.05 -8.85
C ALA A 20 2.79 10.15 -9.17
N GLU A 21 2.44 10.38 -10.44
CA GLU A 21 1.05 10.33 -10.91
C GLU A 21 0.48 8.91 -10.78
N GLU A 22 1.23 7.90 -11.21
CA GLU A 22 0.83 6.50 -11.04
C GLU A 22 0.71 6.13 -9.56
N PHE A 23 1.65 6.56 -8.71
CA PHE A 23 1.59 6.32 -7.27
C PHE A 23 0.29 6.88 -6.66
N ILE A 24 -0.09 8.11 -7.01
CA ILE A 24 -1.35 8.70 -6.54
C ILE A 24 -2.57 7.97 -7.12
N ARG A 25 -2.55 7.57 -8.40
CA ARG A 25 -3.62 6.74 -8.99
C ARG A 25 -3.84 5.46 -8.18
N TYR A 26 -2.78 4.75 -7.81
CA TYR A 26 -2.89 3.56 -6.96
C TYR A 26 -3.41 3.87 -5.55
N VAL A 27 -3.06 5.02 -4.98
CA VAL A 27 -3.62 5.46 -3.68
C VAL A 27 -5.14 5.63 -3.80
N GLU A 28 -5.61 6.35 -4.81
CA GLU A 28 -7.04 6.60 -5.05
C GLU A 28 -7.82 5.29 -5.35
N GLU A 29 -7.19 4.34 -6.04
CA GLU A 29 -7.76 3.00 -6.25
C GLU A 29 -7.96 2.24 -4.94
N VAL A 30 -6.97 2.28 -4.04
CA VAL A 30 -7.08 1.63 -2.74
C VAL A 30 -8.10 2.33 -1.85
N GLU A 31 -8.18 3.66 -1.89
CA GLU A 31 -9.27 4.41 -1.21
C GLU A 31 -10.65 3.98 -1.71
N SER A 32 -10.78 3.74 -3.02
CA SER A 32 -12.02 3.23 -3.60
C SER A 32 -12.33 1.82 -3.10
N ILE A 33 -11.35 0.92 -3.04
CA ILE A 33 -11.51 -0.44 -2.47
C ILE A 33 -11.96 -0.37 -1.01
N ILE A 34 -11.31 0.47 -0.19
CA ILE A 34 -11.66 0.67 1.22
C ILE A 34 -13.11 1.11 1.37
N LYS A 35 -13.52 2.09 0.56
CA LYS A 35 -14.89 2.63 0.56
C LYS A 35 -15.91 1.60 0.10
N GLU A 36 -15.64 0.88 -0.99
CA GLU A 36 -16.52 -0.16 -1.52
C GLU A 36 -16.75 -1.29 -0.51
N ASN A 37 -15.74 -1.63 0.29
CA ASN A 37 -15.82 -2.67 1.31
C ASN A 37 -16.24 -2.16 2.71
N ASN A 38 -16.56 -0.87 2.86
CA ASN A 38 -16.90 -0.23 4.13
C ASN A 38 -15.85 -0.45 5.24
N TRP A 39 -14.57 -0.47 4.87
CA TRP A 39 -13.49 -0.60 5.83
C TRP A 39 -13.23 0.72 6.55
N SER A 40 -13.14 0.67 7.88
CA SER A 40 -12.91 1.85 8.72
C SER A 40 -11.41 2.19 8.79
N LEU A 41 -10.81 2.51 7.65
CA LEU A 41 -9.40 2.88 7.52
C LEU A 41 -9.25 4.36 7.11
N GLU A 42 -8.27 5.02 7.70
CA GLU A 42 -7.86 6.38 7.37
C GLU A 42 -6.64 6.36 6.44
N THR A 43 -6.66 7.19 5.40
CA THR A 43 -5.48 7.44 4.56
C THR A 43 -4.53 8.39 5.25
N LYS A 44 -3.26 8.00 5.36
CA LYS A 44 -2.18 8.85 5.87
C LYS A 44 -1.05 8.96 4.86
N TYR A 45 -0.85 10.18 4.38
CA TYR A 45 0.29 10.52 3.53
C TYR A 45 1.54 10.77 4.37
N ASN A 46 2.66 10.16 3.97
CA ASN A 46 3.98 10.34 4.56
C ASN A 46 5.00 10.55 3.44
N LYS A 47 6.17 11.07 3.80
CA LYS A 47 7.26 11.35 2.86
C LYS A 47 7.57 10.22 1.87
N ASN A 48 7.65 8.98 2.35
CA ASN A 48 8.08 7.82 1.53
C ASN A 48 6.96 6.81 1.25
N TYR A 49 5.76 7.01 1.79
CA TYR A 49 4.65 6.05 1.66
C TYR A 49 3.31 6.68 2.01
N VAL A 50 2.24 6.09 1.51
CA VAL A 50 0.87 6.33 1.96
C VAL A 50 0.38 5.06 2.64
N SER A 51 -0.14 5.18 3.86
CA SER A 51 -0.69 4.03 4.60
C SER A 51 -2.18 4.18 4.84
N PHE A 52 -2.85 3.04 4.93
CA PHE A 52 -4.25 2.92 5.30
C PHE A 52 -4.33 2.22 6.65
N LYS A 53 -4.93 2.89 7.64
CA LYS A 53 -4.74 2.57 9.06
C LYS A 53 -5.99 2.70 9.89
N ALA A 54 -6.09 1.94 10.97
CA ALA A 54 -7.08 2.14 12.03
C ALA A 54 -6.37 2.55 13.33
N GLY A 55 -6.68 3.74 13.86
CA GLY A 55 -6.04 4.27 15.06
C GLY A 55 -4.52 4.41 14.88
N PHE A 56 -3.72 3.60 15.58
CA PHE A 56 -2.25 3.65 15.46
C PHE A 56 -1.66 2.65 14.47
N PHE A 57 -2.43 1.67 14.04
CA PHE A 57 -1.92 0.51 13.31
C PHE A 57 -2.20 0.63 11.81
N ASN A 58 -1.17 0.43 11.00
CA ASN A 58 -1.32 0.31 9.54
C ASN A 58 -1.85 -1.08 9.20
N ALA A 59 -2.81 -1.18 8.28
CA ALA A 59 -3.20 -2.46 7.67
C ALA A 59 -2.30 -2.74 6.47
N PHE A 60 -2.19 -1.76 5.57
CA PHE A 60 -1.45 -1.85 4.32
C PHE A 60 -1.17 -0.44 3.78
N GLY A 61 -0.48 -0.36 2.65
CA GLY A 61 -0.22 0.90 1.98
C GLY A 61 0.65 0.74 0.74
N ILE A 62 1.06 1.87 0.19
CA ILE A 62 1.93 1.94 -0.98
C ILE A 62 3.18 2.72 -0.57
N LYS A 63 4.36 2.15 -0.83
CA LYS A 63 5.64 2.76 -0.46
C LYS A 63 6.57 2.89 -1.64
N TRP A 64 7.34 3.96 -1.65
CA TRP A 64 8.43 4.14 -2.60
C TRP A 64 9.58 3.18 -2.28
N ILE A 65 10.07 2.49 -3.31
CA ILE A 65 11.28 1.65 -3.27
C ILE A 65 12.47 2.43 -3.84
N GLY A 66 12.21 3.25 -4.86
CA GLY A 66 13.17 4.16 -5.47
C GLY A 66 12.47 5.30 -6.18
N THR A 67 13.18 6.10 -6.98
CA THR A 67 12.61 7.29 -7.62
C THR A 67 11.55 6.99 -8.70
N LYS A 68 11.51 5.75 -9.21
CA LYS A 68 10.60 5.30 -10.28
C LYS A 68 9.77 4.06 -9.90
N THR A 69 9.99 3.51 -8.71
CA THR A 69 9.46 2.21 -8.32
C THR A 69 8.81 2.32 -6.96
N PHE A 70 7.62 1.76 -6.84
CA PHE A 70 6.86 1.69 -5.61
C PHE A 70 6.18 0.31 -5.53
N ALA A 71 5.72 -0.02 -4.34
CA ALA A 71 5.20 -1.34 -4.03
C ALA A 71 4.03 -1.23 -3.05
N PHE A 72 3.10 -2.17 -3.13
CA PHE A 72 2.21 -2.43 -2.01
C PHE A 72 2.99 -3.04 -0.86
N PHE A 73 2.61 -2.69 0.36
CA PHE A 73 3.00 -3.39 1.57
C PHE A 73 1.76 -3.77 2.38
N PHE A 74 1.76 -4.95 2.97
CA PHE A 74 0.68 -5.45 3.82
C PHE A 74 1.23 -5.88 5.17
N LYS A 75 0.60 -5.49 6.28
CA LYS A 75 0.98 -5.90 7.64
C LYS A 75 0.50 -7.32 7.96
N LEU A 76 1.01 -8.26 7.18
CA LEU A 76 0.78 -9.70 7.29
C LEU A 76 2.10 -10.38 7.64
N ASP A 77 2.01 -11.51 8.35
CA ASP A 77 3.16 -12.37 8.59
C ASP A 77 3.45 -13.20 7.34
N GLU A 78 4.71 -13.61 7.15
CA GLU A 78 5.16 -14.36 5.98
C GLU A 78 4.36 -15.65 5.78
N GLU A 79 4.15 -16.41 6.86
CA GLU A 79 3.37 -17.65 6.85
C GLU A 79 1.89 -17.42 6.46
N GLU A 80 1.28 -16.30 6.85
CA GLU A 80 -0.10 -15.99 6.46
C GLU A 80 -0.21 -15.74 4.95
N VAL A 81 0.85 -15.18 4.36
CA VAL A 81 0.93 -14.90 2.94
C VAL A 81 1.22 -16.16 2.13
N GLU A 82 2.15 -16.99 2.57
CA GLU A 82 2.50 -18.23 1.88
C GLU A 82 1.34 -19.23 1.85
N ASN A 83 0.50 -19.22 2.89
CA ASN A 83 -0.66 -20.12 3.02
C ASN A 83 -1.95 -19.55 2.41
N LEU A 84 -1.92 -18.42 1.71
CA LEU A 84 -3.09 -17.93 0.97
C LEU A 84 -3.50 -18.94 -0.12
N GLU A 85 -4.80 -19.27 -0.16
CA GLU A 85 -5.35 -20.18 -1.17
C GLU A 85 -5.11 -19.67 -2.59
N VAL A 86 -5.18 -18.33 -2.76
CA VAL A 86 -4.84 -17.65 -4.01
C VAL A 86 -3.37 -17.26 -3.95
N GLN A 87 -2.54 -17.96 -4.72
CA GLN A 87 -1.12 -17.68 -4.82
C GLN A 87 -0.91 -16.38 -5.60
N ILE A 88 -0.48 -15.34 -4.87
CA ILE A 88 -0.05 -14.05 -5.41
C ILE A 88 1.45 -13.98 -5.13
N ASP A 89 2.26 -13.86 -6.18
CA ASP A 89 3.71 -13.89 -6.06
C ASP A 89 4.22 -12.69 -5.24
N MET A 90 4.54 -12.96 -3.97
CA MET A 90 5.17 -11.99 -3.09
C MET A 90 6.57 -11.66 -3.61
N THR A 91 6.85 -10.37 -3.79
CA THR A 91 8.16 -9.95 -4.28
C THR A 91 9.24 -10.11 -3.21
N LYS A 92 8.93 -9.75 -1.97
CA LYS A 92 9.79 -9.99 -0.81
C LYS A 92 8.99 -9.84 0.49
N TYR A 93 9.51 -10.46 1.54
CA TYR A 93 9.08 -10.19 2.92
C TYR A 93 10.10 -9.29 3.63
N ASP A 94 9.62 -8.29 4.37
CA ASP A 94 10.44 -7.45 5.24
C ASP A 94 10.21 -7.83 6.70
N SER A 95 11.13 -8.63 7.24
CA SER A 95 11.04 -9.18 8.60
C SER A 95 11.22 -8.14 9.70
N GLN A 96 11.89 -7.02 9.42
CA GLN A 96 12.04 -5.94 10.39
C GLN A 96 10.70 -5.22 10.62
N TRP A 97 9.96 -4.98 9.54
CA TRP A 97 8.69 -4.26 9.60
C TRP A 97 7.45 -5.16 9.60
N LYS A 98 7.67 -6.48 9.49
CA LYS A 98 6.62 -7.52 9.37
C LYS A 98 5.62 -7.16 8.28
N GLU A 99 6.13 -7.05 7.07
CA GLU A 99 5.31 -6.70 5.92
C GLU A 99 5.67 -7.47 4.67
N ALA A 100 4.63 -7.97 4.01
CA ALA A 100 4.72 -8.57 2.69
C ALA A 100 4.69 -7.48 1.62
N ILE A 101 5.61 -7.56 0.65
CA ILE A 101 5.86 -6.50 -0.32
C ILE A 101 5.64 -7.03 -1.73
N TYR A 102 4.86 -6.28 -2.51
CA TYR A 102 4.49 -6.59 -3.88
C TYR A 102 4.82 -5.41 -4.77
N TYR A 103 5.83 -5.57 -5.63
CA TYR A 103 6.23 -4.49 -6.55
C TYR A 103 5.14 -4.23 -7.57
N ILE A 104 4.89 -2.95 -7.84
CA ILE A 104 3.90 -2.52 -8.80
C ILE A 104 4.57 -2.28 -10.15
N ASP A 105 4.16 -3.06 -11.15
CA ASP A 105 4.35 -2.73 -12.56
C ASP A 105 3.06 -2.07 -13.03
N SER A 106 3.06 -0.75 -13.24
CA SER A 106 1.84 0.00 -13.54
C SER A 106 1.15 -0.43 -14.84
N SER A 107 1.83 -1.17 -15.71
CA SER A 107 1.27 -1.73 -16.93
C SER A 107 0.59 -3.09 -16.76
N LYS A 108 0.78 -3.76 -15.61
CA LYS A 108 0.32 -5.14 -15.36
C LYS A 108 -0.41 -5.33 -14.05
N THR A 109 -0.02 -4.64 -12.99
CA THR A 109 -0.53 -4.84 -11.64
C THR A 109 -1.86 -4.11 -11.48
N ALA A 110 -2.99 -4.81 -11.41
CA ALA A 110 -4.25 -4.19 -10.99
C ALA A 110 -4.38 -4.27 -9.47
N SER A 111 -4.78 -3.18 -8.81
CA SER A 111 -5.01 -3.17 -7.35
C SER A 111 -6.00 -4.27 -6.92
N LYS A 112 -7.00 -4.54 -7.76
CA LYS A 112 -8.03 -5.57 -7.51
C LYS A 112 -7.48 -7.00 -7.49
N ASP A 113 -6.37 -7.27 -8.16
CA ASP A 113 -5.74 -8.60 -8.14
C ASP A 113 -5.19 -8.94 -6.75
N LEU A 114 -4.90 -7.91 -5.94
CA LEU A 114 -4.44 -8.04 -4.55
C LEU A 114 -5.58 -7.95 -3.53
N LEU A 115 -6.85 -7.98 -3.95
CA LEU A 115 -8.00 -7.90 -3.03
C LEU A 115 -7.95 -8.92 -1.88
N PRO A 116 -7.56 -10.20 -2.09
CA PRO A 116 -7.42 -11.16 -1.00
C PRO A 116 -6.42 -10.71 0.09
N LEU A 117 -5.35 -10.00 -0.29
CA LEU A 117 -4.36 -9.47 0.64
C LEU A 117 -4.89 -8.27 1.41
N PHE A 118 -5.64 -7.39 0.74
CA PHE A 118 -6.31 -6.26 1.39
C PHE A 118 -7.32 -6.73 2.43
N GLU A 119 -8.16 -7.71 2.07
CA GLU A 119 -9.13 -8.33 2.97
C GLU A 119 -8.46 -8.99 4.18
N LEU A 120 -7.41 -9.79 3.94
CA LEU A 120 -6.69 -10.48 5.00
C LEU A 120 -6.02 -9.50 5.97
N ALA A 121 -5.37 -8.45 5.45
CA ALA A 121 -4.73 -7.43 6.26
C ALA A 121 -5.72 -6.59 7.07
N TYR A 122 -6.88 -6.25 6.48
CA TYR A 122 -7.94 -5.59 7.23
C TYR A 122 -8.50 -6.47 8.34
N LYS A 123 -8.81 -7.74 8.03
CA LYS A 123 -9.31 -8.71 9.01
C LYS A 123 -8.34 -8.89 10.18
N LYS A 124 -7.05 -9.08 9.89
CA LYS A 124 -6.00 -9.20 10.91
C LYS A 124 -5.95 -7.99 11.84
N LEU A 125 -6.17 -6.78 11.30
CA LEU A 125 -6.17 -5.56 12.08
C LEU A 125 -7.40 -5.43 12.99
N THR A 126 -8.57 -5.88 12.53
CA THR A 126 -9.85 -5.68 13.25
C THR A 126 -10.27 -6.84 14.15
N GLY A 127 -9.72 -8.04 13.96
CA GLY A 127 -10.11 -9.27 14.67
C GLY A 127 -11.16 -10.06 13.92
#